data_AF-A0A1I7SJ03-F1
#
_entry.id   AF-A0A1I7SJ03-F1
#
_cell.length_a   1.000
_cell.length_b   1.000
_cell.length_c   1.000
_cell.angle_alpha   90.00
_cell.angle_beta   90.00
_cell.angle_gamma   90.00
#
_symmetry.space_group_name_H-M   'P 1'
#
loop_
_entity.id
_entity.type
_entity.pdbx_description
1 polymer ?
#
loop_
_entity_poly.entity_id
_entity_poly.type
_entity_poly.pdbx_seq_one_letter_code
_entity_poly.pdbx_strand_id
1 'polypeptide(L)'
;MTFKPITRPEHMRMERGTVSLIHSLLLDTTPAYSQLSREHKIILVKTFSSEFLCLHRSFVSAKVYKNQPRVIMHYGYYVDEECAKVFFEGSEKLDEHMKFARPIIRSMLITVRLLRDMDISETELMAMSMLMFYNG
;
A
#
# COMPACT_ATOMS: atom_id res chain seq x y z
N MET A 1 8.93 10.18 -14.84
CA MET A 1 8.89 10.57 -13.41
C MET A 1 9.89 9.69 -12.68
N THR A 2 10.86 10.26 -11.97
CA THR A 2 11.91 9.48 -11.29
C THR A 2 11.52 9.27 -9.84
N PHE A 3 11.14 8.04 -9.49
CA PHE A 3 10.82 7.68 -8.10
C PHE A 3 12.11 7.49 -7.29
N LYS A 4 12.06 7.78 -5.98
CA LYS A 4 13.20 7.60 -5.06
C LYS A 4 12.89 6.61 -3.93
N PRO A 5 13.89 5.91 -3.35
CA PRO A 5 13.64 4.99 -2.25
C PRO A 5 13.07 5.75 -1.04
N ILE A 6 12.13 5.14 -0.32
CA ILE A 6 11.50 5.77 0.84
C ILE A 6 12.40 5.70 2.08
N THR A 7 12.53 6.83 2.79
CA THR A 7 13.15 6.87 4.13
C THR A 7 12.11 6.71 5.23
N ARG A 8 12.54 6.37 6.46
CA ARG A 8 11.65 6.26 7.62
C ARG A 8 10.85 7.55 7.90
N PRO A 9 11.44 8.77 7.91
CA PRO A 9 10.66 10.00 8.11
C PRO A 9 9.63 10.27 7.01
N GLU A 10 9.91 9.87 5.76
CA GLU A 10 8.98 10.03 4.64
C GLU A 10 7.82 9.03 4.74
N HIS A 11 8.10 7.78 5.11
CA HIS A 11 7.08 6.78 5.40
C HIS A 11 6.12 7.21 6.50
N MET A 12 6.64 7.71 7.63
CA MET A 12 5.80 8.19 8.73
C MET A 12 4.88 9.35 8.33
N ARG A 13 5.38 10.28 7.50
CA ARG A 13 4.57 11.39 6.98
C ARG A 13 3.49 10.88 6.04
N MET A 14 3.83 9.95 5.15
CA MET A 14 2.92 9.34 4.20
C MET A 14 1.78 8.60 4.90
N GLU A 15 2.09 7.71 5.85
CA GLU A 15 1.08 6.90 6.55
C GLU A 15 0.04 7.78 7.28
N ARG A 16 0.48 8.90 7.88
CA ARG A 16 -0.44 9.86 8.52
C ARG A 16 -1.44 10.47 7.55
N GLY A 17 -1.00 10.85 6.34
CA GLY A 17 -1.89 11.43 5.33
C GLY A 17 -2.78 10.40 4.65
N THR A 18 -2.34 9.14 4.59
CA THR A 18 -3.01 8.09 3.85
C THR A 18 -4.34 7.67 4.49
N VAL A 19 -4.42 7.65 5.82
CA VAL A 19 -5.66 7.32 6.55
C VAL A 19 -6.80 8.25 6.18
N SER A 20 -6.54 9.56 6.10
CA SER A 20 -7.55 10.54 5.69
C SER A 20 -8.04 10.32 4.27
N LEU A 21 -7.15 9.93 3.35
CA LEU A 21 -7.52 9.64 1.96
C LEU A 21 -8.42 8.40 1.86
N ILE A 22 -8.12 7.34 2.62
CA ILE A 22 -8.96 6.14 2.67
C ILE A 22 -10.33 6.47 3.26
N HIS A 23 -10.36 7.26 4.33
CA HIS A 23 -11.61 7.69 4.93
C HIS A 23 -12.48 8.48 3.94
N SER A 24 -11.89 9.41 3.18
CA SER A 24 -12.58 10.14 2.12
C SER A 24 -13.08 9.21 1.01
N LEU A 25 -12.23 8.29 0.52
CA LEU A 25 -12.62 7.30 -0.48
C LEU A 25 -13.86 6.51 -0.04
N LEU A 26 -13.87 5.98 1.18
CA LEU A 26 -15.00 5.20 1.70
C LEU A 26 -16.28 6.02 1.84
N LEU A 27 -16.18 7.32 2.15
CA LEU A 27 -17.35 8.20 2.15
C LEU A 27 -17.92 8.39 0.74
N ASP A 28 -17.04 8.49 -0.26
CA ASP A 28 -17.43 8.77 -1.65
C ASP A 28 -17.94 7.52 -2.38
N THR A 29 -17.38 6.34 -2.09
CA THR A 29 -17.68 5.10 -2.83
C THR A 29 -18.68 4.18 -2.13
N THR A 30 -18.88 4.34 -0.82
CA THR A 30 -19.63 3.36 -0.02
C THR A 30 -20.74 4.03 0.79
N PRO A 31 -21.98 4.12 0.25
CA PRO A 31 -23.09 4.79 0.92
C PRO A 31 -23.34 4.27 2.35
N ALA A 32 -23.23 2.95 2.55
CA ALA A 32 -23.40 2.33 3.87
C ALA A 32 -22.37 2.84 4.89
N TYR A 33 -21.12 3.10 4.47
CA TYR A 33 -20.06 3.59 5.35
C TYR A 33 -20.41 4.97 5.93
N SER A 34 -20.99 5.86 5.13
CA SER A 34 -21.39 7.20 5.58
C SER A 34 -22.40 7.18 6.74
N GLN A 35 -23.24 6.15 6.81
CA GLN A 35 -24.29 5.99 7.82
C GLN A 35 -23.80 5.37 9.13
N LEU A 36 -22.58 4.82 9.15
CA LEU A 36 -22.04 4.19 10.35
C LEU A 36 -21.70 5.19 11.45
N SER A 37 -21.77 4.72 12.70
CA SER A 37 -21.30 5.48 13.86
C SER A 37 -19.79 5.72 13.76
N ARG A 38 -19.31 6.75 14.45
CA ARG A 38 -17.87 7.10 14.48
C ARG A 38 -17.00 5.92 14.93
N GLU A 39 -17.45 5.16 15.93
CA GLU A 39 -16.72 4.00 16.46
C GLU A 39 -16.56 2.90 15.40
N HIS A 40 -17.64 2.54 14.70
CA HIS A 40 -17.58 1.55 13.63
C HIS A 40 -16.71 2.00 12.45
N LYS A 41 -16.78 3.30 12.09
CA LYS A 41 -15.89 3.87 11.06
C LYS A 41 -14.42 3.71 11.42
N ILE A 42 -14.06 3.97 12.69
CA ILE A 42 -12.68 3.80 13.18
C ILE A 42 -12.24 2.33 13.09
N ILE A 43 -13.09 1.39 13.50
CA ILE A 43 -12.80 -0.05 13.44
C ILE A 43 -12.57 -0.48 11.98
N LEU A 44 -13.50 -0.14 11.09
CA LEU A 44 -13.40 -0.49 9.67
C LEU A 44 -12.18 0.12 9.00
N VAL A 45 -11.89 1.40 9.24
CA VAL A 45 -10.68 2.01 8.64
C VAL A 45 -9.41 1.31 9.15
N LYS A 46 -9.36 0.89 10.41
CA LYS A 46 -8.21 0.14 10.94
C LYS A 46 -8.03 -1.23 10.29
N THR A 47 -9.12 -1.95 10.01
CA THR A 47 -9.07 -3.30 9.41
C THR A 47 -9.00 -3.28 7.89
N PHE A 48 -9.49 -2.23 7.24
CA PHE A 48 -9.52 -2.13 5.79
C PHE A 48 -8.25 -1.47 5.21
N SER A 49 -7.68 -0.50 5.93
CA SER A 49 -6.66 0.39 5.38
C SER A 49 -5.38 -0.33 4.96
N SER A 50 -4.88 -1.25 5.78
CA SER A 50 -3.62 -1.94 5.52
C SER A 50 -3.69 -2.75 4.23
N GLU A 51 -4.74 -3.54 4.09
CA GLU A 51 -4.96 -4.44 2.97
C GLU A 51 -5.31 -3.65 1.70
N PHE A 52 -6.17 -2.64 1.80
CA PHE A 52 -6.49 -1.75 0.68
C PHE A 52 -5.23 -1.07 0.14
N LEU A 53 -4.38 -0.54 1.02
CA LEU A 53 -3.14 0.10 0.60
C LEU A 53 -2.18 -0.86 -0.06
N CYS A 54 -2.07 -2.08 0.45
CA CYS A 54 -1.25 -3.13 -0.16
C CYS A 54 -1.73 -3.41 -1.60
N LEU A 55 -3.03 -3.60 -1.78
CA LEU A 55 -3.64 -3.85 -3.09
C LEU A 55 -3.46 -2.66 -4.04
N HIS A 56 -3.84 -1.45 -3.61
CA HIS A 56 -3.77 -0.24 -4.42
C HIS A 56 -2.33 0.10 -4.84
N ARG A 57 -1.36 0.04 -3.90
CA ARG A 57 0.06 0.25 -4.24
C ARG A 57 0.55 -0.80 -5.22
N SER A 58 0.14 -2.06 -5.06
CA SER A 58 0.53 -3.13 -5.98
C SER A 58 -0.04 -2.90 -7.39
N PHE A 59 -1.29 -2.46 -7.50
CA PHE A 59 -1.93 -2.12 -8.77
C PHE A 59 -1.22 -0.97 -9.48
N VAL A 60 -0.99 0.15 -8.79
CA VAL A 60 -0.31 1.32 -9.38
C VAL A 60 1.09 0.93 -9.86
N SER A 61 1.80 0.12 -9.06
CA SER A 61 3.12 -0.40 -9.42
C SER A 61 3.10 -1.26 -10.68
N ALA A 62 2.10 -2.13 -10.81
CA ALA A 62 1.93 -3.02 -11.95
C ALA A 62 1.73 -2.25 -13.27
N LYS A 63 1.02 -1.10 -13.21
CA LYS A 63 0.80 -0.23 -14.37
C LYS A 63 2.04 0.60 -14.74
N VAL A 64 2.88 0.96 -13.77
CA VAL A 64 4.05 1.83 -14.00
C VAL A 64 5.31 1.05 -14.36
N TYR A 65 5.62 -0.06 -13.68
CA TYR A 65 6.89 -0.78 -13.85
C TYR A 65 6.72 -2.10 -14.62
N LYS A 66 7.26 -2.16 -15.84
CA LYS A 66 7.23 -3.38 -16.67
C LYS A 66 8.38 -4.34 -16.39
N ASN A 67 9.61 -3.84 -16.25
CA ASN A 67 10.82 -4.68 -16.29
C ASN A 67 11.56 -4.79 -14.94
N GLN A 68 11.36 -3.83 -14.03
CA GLN A 68 11.95 -3.85 -12.69
C GLN A 68 10.84 -3.60 -11.67
N PRO A 69 10.19 -4.66 -11.15
CA PRO A 69 9.08 -4.48 -10.22
C PRO A 69 9.60 -3.78 -8.97
N ARG A 70 8.95 -2.67 -8.64
CA ARG A 70 9.11 -1.89 -7.42
C ARG A 70 7.72 -1.61 -6.90
N VAL A 71 7.56 -1.52 -5.59
CA VAL A 71 6.29 -1.08 -5.00
C VAL A 71 6.30 0.44 -4.93
N ILE A 72 5.45 1.09 -5.70
CA ILE A 72 5.19 2.52 -5.62
C ILE A 72 4.52 2.83 -4.29
N MET A 73 5.12 3.78 -3.60
CA MET A 73 4.54 4.43 -2.44
C MET A 73 4.00 5.80 -2.90
N HIS A 74 3.03 6.38 -2.18
CA HIS A 74 2.53 7.70 -2.51
C HIS A 74 3.66 8.75 -2.51
N TYR A 75 3.47 9.89 -3.19
CA TYR A 75 4.42 11.02 -3.26
C TYR A 75 5.75 10.76 -3.99
N GLY A 76 5.75 9.88 -5.00
CA GLY A 76 6.94 9.66 -5.84
C GLY A 76 8.01 8.80 -5.18
N TYR A 77 7.64 8.00 -4.19
CA TYR A 77 8.52 7.08 -3.49
C TYR A 77 8.35 5.64 -3.98
N TYR A 78 9.34 4.79 -3.73
CA TYR A 78 9.22 3.35 -3.96
C TYR A 78 9.90 2.53 -2.86
N VAL A 79 9.54 1.25 -2.82
CA VAL A 79 10.19 0.19 -2.05
C VAL A 79 10.58 -0.95 -2.98
N ASP A 80 11.80 -1.46 -2.81
CA ASP A 80 12.30 -2.72 -3.37
C ASP A 80 13.09 -3.48 -2.30
N GLU A 81 13.66 -4.65 -2.64
CA GLU A 81 14.38 -5.50 -1.68
C GLU A 81 15.58 -4.81 -1.02
N GLU A 82 16.12 -3.76 -1.64
CA GLU A 82 17.28 -3.02 -1.15
C GLU A 82 16.90 -1.74 -0.39
N CYS A 83 15.67 -1.24 -0.57
CA CYS A 83 15.15 -0.06 0.14
C CYS A 83 15.18 -0.21 1.66
N ALA A 84 15.14 -1.43 2.20
CA ALA A 84 15.27 -1.65 3.64
C ALA A 84 16.59 -1.07 4.20
N LYS A 85 17.67 -1.06 3.40
CA LYS A 85 18.96 -0.45 3.78
C LYS A 85 18.84 1.05 4.03
N VAL A 86 18.14 1.74 3.13
CA VAL A 86 17.88 3.18 3.21
C VAL A 86 16.91 3.48 4.34
N PHE A 87 15.87 2.66 4.51
CA PHE A 87 14.86 2.85 5.54
C PHE A 87 15.42 2.73 6.97
N PHE A 88 16.32 1.78 7.19
CA PHE A 88 16.95 1.49 8.48
C PHE A 88 18.38 2.00 8.58
N GLU A 89 18.76 2.99 7.76
CA GLU A 89 20.07 3.62 7.82
C GLU A 89 20.36 4.12 9.25
N GLY A 90 21.58 3.88 9.74
CA GLY A 90 21.99 4.20 11.10
C GLY A 90 21.53 3.23 12.19
N SER A 91 20.83 2.14 11.84
CA SER A 91 20.47 1.10 12.80
C SER A 91 21.64 0.14 13.08
N GLU A 92 21.91 -0.11 14.37
CA GLU A 92 22.87 -1.14 14.81
C GLU A 92 22.44 -2.58 14.46
N LYS A 93 21.17 -2.79 14.11
CA LYS A 93 20.56 -4.10 13.83
C LYS A 93 20.06 -4.21 12.38
N LEU A 94 20.78 -3.60 11.46
CA LEU A 94 20.36 -3.51 10.06
C LEU A 94 20.06 -4.89 9.44
N ASP A 95 20.90 -5.89 9.69
CA ASP A 95 20.71 -7.25 9.15
C ASP A 95 19.44 -7.94 9.67
N GLU A 96 19.09 -7.75 10.94
CA GLU A 96 17.86 -8.28 11.52
C GLU A 96 16.64 -7.62 10.88
N HIS A 97 16.65 -6.29 10.75
CA HIS A 97 15.58 -5.54 10.11
C HIS A 97 15.41 -5.91 8.64
N MET A 98 16.51 -6.12 7.91
CA MET A 98 16.44 -6.59 6.52
C MET A 98 15.87 -7.99 6.41
N LYS A 99 16.27 -8.93 7.29
CA LYS A 99 15.73 -10.29 7.33
C LYS A 99 14.22 -10.29 7.57
N PHE A 100 13.73 -9.38 8.40
CA PHE A 100 12.30 -9.20 8.64
C PHE A 100 11.56 -8.55 7.46
N ALA A 101 12.10 -7.48 6.88
CA ALA A 101 11.41 -6.69 5.87
C ALA A 101 11.41 -7.33 4.47
N ARG A 102 12.51 -8.00 4.07
CA ARG A 102 12.66 -8.58 2.73
C ARG A 102 11.54 -9.55 2.34
N PRO A 103 11.13 -10.52 3.18
CA PRO A 103 10.03 -11.43 2.85
C PRO A 103 8.72 -10.69 2.56
N ILE A 104 8.41 -9.64 3.33
CA ILE A 104 7.21 -8.82 3.16
C ILE A 104 7.27 -8.09 1.81
N ILE A 105 8.40 -7.43 1.50
CA ILE A 105 8.60 -6.72 0.25
C ILE A 105 8.52 -7.67 -0.94
N ARG A 106 9.14 -8.86 -0.85
CA ARG A 106 9.06 -9.89 -1.89
C ARG A 106 7.62 -10.32 -2.16
N SER A 107 6.83 -10.53 -1.11
CA SER A 107 5.41 -10.86 -1.25
C SER A 107 4.66 -9.78 -2.03
N MET A 108 4.87 -8.50 -1.70
CA MET A 108 4.27 -7.38 -2.45
C MET A 108 4.73 -7.37 -3.92
N LEU A 109 6.01 -7.60 -4.19
CA LEU A 109 6.55 -7.65 -5.56
C LEU A 109 5.97 -8.81 -6.37
N ILE A 110 5.63 -9.94 -5.74
CA ILE A 110 4.91 -11.04 -6.39
C ILE A 110 3.51 -10.58 -6.78
N THR A 111 2.77 -9.94 -5.86
CA THR A 111 1.43 -9.39 -6.14
C THR A 111 1.46 -8.38 -7.29
N VAL A 112 2.46 -7.49 -7.33
CA VAL A 112 2.66 -6.55 -8.46
C VAL A 112 2.79 -7.29 -9.79
N ARG A 113 3.59 -8.37 -9.84
CA ARG A 113 3.75 -9.17 -11.07
C ARG A 113 2.43 -9.83 -11.46
N LEU A 114 1.72 -10.44 -10.52
CA LEU A 114 0.44 -11.11 -10.78
C LEU A 114 -0.60 -10.12 -11.32
N LEU A 115 -0.77 -8.95 -10.69
CA LEU A 115 -1.72 -7.94 -11.16
C LEU A 115 -1.36 -7.40 -12.56
N ARG A 116 -0.07 -7.28 -12.87
CA ARG A 116 0.42 -6.91 -14.20
C ARG A 116 0.09 -8.00 -15.22
N ASP A 117 0.39 -9.25 -14.89
CA ASP A 117 0.24 -10.39 -15.80
C ASP A 117 -1.24 -10.70 -16.08
N MET A 118 -2.12 -10.40 -15.12
CA MET A 118 -3.58 -10.46 -15.27
C MET A 118 -4.18 -9.24 -15.99
N ASP A 119 -3.39 -8.18 -16.22
CA ASP A 119 -3.84 -6.89 -16.74
C ASP A 119 -5.11 -6.32 -16.09
N ILE A 120 -5.15 -6.37 -14.76
CA ILE A 120 -6.29 -5.87 -13.97
C ILE A 120 -6.63 -4.43 -14.34
N SER A 121 -7.91 -4.13 -14.51
CA SER A 121 -8.48 -2.81 -14.74
C SER A 121 -8.76 -2.06 -13.43
N GLU A 122 -8.96 -0.74 -13.50
CA GLU A 122 -9.36 0.06 -12.34
C GLU A 122 -10.72 -0.37 -11.78
N THR A 123 -11.65 -0.79 -12.65
CA THR A 123 -12.97 -1.29 -12.25
C THR A 123 -12.84 -2.58 -11.43
N GLU A 124 -11.99 -3.50 -11.84
CA GLU A 124 -11.73 -4.74 -11.10
C GLU A 124 -11.00 -4.48 -9.78
N LEU A 125 -10.06 -3.53 -9.75
CA LEU A 125 -9.44 -3.07 -8.50
C LEU A 125 -10.50 -2.55 -7.51
N MET A 126 -11.42 -1.71 -7.98
CA MET A 126 -12.48 -1.19 -7.14
C MET A 126 -13.42 -2.30 -6.65
N ALA A 127 -13.77 -3.27 -7.50
CA ALA A 127 -14.56 -4.42 -7.10
C ALA A 127 -13.87 -5.25 -6.00
N MET A 128 -12.58 -5.55 -6.16
CA MET A 128 -11.78 -6.25 -5.13
C MET A 128 -11.73 -5.46 -3.82
N SER A 129 -11.53 -4.14 -3.91
CA SER A 129 -11.49 -3.26 -2.74
C SER A 129 -12.83 -3.25 -2.00
N MET A 130 -13.96 -3.23 -2.71
CA MET A 130 -15.28 -3.29 -2.07
C MET A 130 -15.53 -4.65 -1.42
N LEU A 131 -15.12 -5.76 -2.05
CA LEU A 131 -15.21 -7.09 -1.43
C LEU A 131 -14.41 -7.16 -0.12
N MET A 132 -13.20 -6.57 -0.10
CA MET A 132 -12.38 -6.49 1.11
C MET A 132 -13.06 -5.64 2.20
N PHE A 133 -13.68 -4.53 1.82
CA PHE A 133 -14.44 -3.69 2.75
C PHE A 133 -15.59 -4.44 3.43
N TYR A 134 -16.36 -5.23 2.66
CA TYR A 134 -17.53 -5.95 3.19
C TYR A 134 -17.19 -7.27 3.90
N ASN A 135 -15.99 -7.81 3.71
CA ASN A 135 -15.51 -9.03 4.36
C ASN A 135 -14.65 -8.78 5.61
N GLY A 136 -14.40 -7.51 5.96
CA GLY A 136 -13.54 -7.09 7.08
C GLY A 136 -14.26 -6.64 8.34
#